data_AF-A0A3C1Z969-F1
#
_entry.id   AF-A0A3C1Z969-F1
#
_cell.length_a   1.000
_cell.length_b   1.000
_cell.length_c   1.000
_cell.angle_alpha   90.00
_cell.angle_beta   90.00
_cell.angle_gamma   90.00
#
_symmetry.space_group_name_H-M   'P 1'
#
loop_
_entity.id
_entity.type
_entity.pdbx_description
1 polymer ?
#
loop_
_entity_poly.entity_id
_entity_poly.type
_entity_poly.pdbx_seq_one_letter_code
_entity_poly.pdbx_strand_id
1 'polypeptide(L)' 'MAADIEELNCSFCGKAKAEVDRLIAGPGVYICNECIESCHDLIQEQALKE' A
#
# COMPACT_ATOMS: atom_id res chain seq x y z
N MET A 1 -20.60 -14.37 -15.76
CA MET A 1 -20.42 -14.22 -14.30
C MET A 1 -19.52 -13.01 -14.10
N ALA A 2 -20.09 -11.84 -13.81
CA ALA A 2 -19.32 -10.71 -13.34
C ALA A 2 -19.01 -11.02 -11.87
N ALA A 3 -17.77 -11.38 -11.57
CA ALA A 3 -17.29 -11.31 -10.21
C ALA A 3 -16.70 -9.92 -10.08
N ASP A 4 -17.50 -9.04 -9.49
CA ASP A 4 -17.09 -7.76 -8.96
C ASP A 4 -16.07 -8.06 -7.85
N ILE A 5 -14.84 -8.35 -8.26
CA ILE A 5 -13.71 -8.15 -7.38
C ILE A 5 -13.67 -6.64 -7.28
N GLU A 6 -14.28 -6.08 -6.24
CA GLU A 6 -13.95 -4.74 -5.79
C GLU A 6 -12.48 -4.86 -5.39
N GLU A 7 -11.60 -4.65 -6.38
CA GLU A 7 -10.18 -4.89 -6.29
C GLU A 7 -9.69 -3.95 -5.21
N LEU A 8 -9.54 -4.47 -3.99
CA LEU A 8 -8.89 -3.79 -2.89
C LEU A 8 -7.42 -3.67 -3.29
N ASN A 9 -7.14 -2.67 -4.10
CA ASN A 9 -5.86 -2.40 -4.70
C ASN A 9 -5.17 -1.28 -3.94
N CYS A 10 -3.88 -1.48 -3.66
CA CYS A 10 -3.07 -0.48 -3.01
C CYS A 10 -3.03 0.78 -3.88
N SER A 11 -3.39 1.93 -3.33
CA SER A 11 -3.40 3.21 -4.03
C SER A 11 -2.00 3.69 -4.44
N PHE A 12 -0.94 3.07 -3.90
CA PHE A 12 0.45 3.42 -4.20
C PHE A 12 1.07 2.54 -5.29
N CYS A 13 0.96 1.20 -5.17
CA CYS A 13 1.58 0.26 -6.12
C CYS A 13 0.59 -0.40 -7.08
N GLY A 14 -0.72 -0.22 -6.89
CA GLY A 14 -1.76 -0.87 -7.69
C GLY A 14 -1.96 -2.36 -7.42
N LYS A 15 -1.16 -2.98 -6.53
CA LYS A 15 -1.27 -4.41 -6.20
C LYS A 15 -2.59 -4.72 -5.53
N ALA A 16 -3.23 -5.82 -5.94
CA ALA A 16 -4.43 -6.32 -5.29
C ALA A 16 -4.12 -6.93 -3.92
N LYS A 17 -5.12 -7.02 -3.04
CA LYS A 17 -5.05 -7.73 -1.75
C LYS A 17 -4.48 -9.16 -1.89
N ALA A 18 -4.70 -9.83 -3.02
CA ALA A 18 -4.20 -11.19 -3.27
C ALA A 18 -2.68 -11.25 -3.52
N GLU A 19 -2.07 -10.13 -3.92
CA GLU A 19 -0.64 -10.04 -4.25
C GLU A 19 0.22 -9.48 -3.10
N VAL A 20 -0.39 -9.11 -1.98
CA VAL A 20 0.29 -8.51 -0.84
C VAL A 20 0.00 -9.26 0.44
N ASP A 21 1.00 -9.39 1.32
CA ASP A 21 0.84 -10.07 2.61
C ASP A 21 -0.14 -9.32 3.52
N ARG A 22 -0.06 -7.98 3.51
CA ARG A 22 -0.98 -7.12 4.25
C ARG A 22 -1.43 -5.93 3.40
N LEU A 23 -2.74 -5.73 3.37
CA LEU A 23 -3.39 -4.53 2.85
C LEU A 23 -4.15 -3.85 3.99
N ILE A 24 -3.81 -2.59 4.26
CA ILE A 24 -4.47 -1.75 5.25
C ILE A 24 -5.51 -0.89 4.52
N ALA A 25 -6.77 -0.98 4.95
CA ALA A 25 -7.86 -0.15 4.47
C ALA A 25 -8.06 1.05 5.40
N GLY A 26 -7.86 2.26 4.87
CA GLY A 26 -8.17 3.52 5.51
C GLY A 26 -9.43 4.16 4.92
N PRO A 27 -9.88 5.32 5.45
CA PRO A 27 -11.01 6.05 4.90
C PRO A 27 -10.69 6.57 3.50
N GLY A 28 -11.11 5.82 2.47
CA GLY A 28 -10.95 6.18 1.06
C GLY A 28 -9.56 5.90 0.46
N VAL A 29 -8.69 5.17 1.16
CA VAL A 29 -7.34 4.83 0.68
C VAL A 29 -6.94 3.43 1.13
N TYR A 30 -6.18 2.74 0.29
CA TYR A 30 -5.62 1.43 0.61
C TYR A 30 -4.11 1.48 0.47
N ILE A 31 -3.39 0.92 1.44
CA ILE A 31 -1.92 0.87 1.42
C ILE A 31 -1.44 -0.51 1.86
N CYS A 32 -0.45 -1.08 1.18
CA CYS A 32 0.17 -2.36 1.55
C CYS A 32 1.43 -2.17 2.41
N ASN A 33 1.87 -3.22 3.10
CA ASN A 33 3.07 -3.16 3.95
C ASN A 33 4.33 -2.75 3.15
N GLU A 34 4.48 -3.26 1.93
CA GLU A 34 5.66 -3.01 1.10
C GLU A 34 5.80 -1.52 0.72
N CYS A 35 4.66 -0.88 0.43
CA CYS A 35 4.61 0.57 0.21
C CYS A 35 4.91 1.35 1.49
N ILE A 36 4.41 0.91 2.64
CA ILE A 36 4.74 1.54 3.93
C ILE A 36 6.24 1.47 4.18
N GLU A 37 6.87 0.31 3.99
CA GLU A 37 8.31 0.13 4.21
C GLU A 37 9.14 0.99 3.26
N SER A 38 8.80 1.01 1.97
CA SER A 38 9.49 1.87 1.00
C SER A 38 9.34 3.35 1.34
N CYS A 39 8.13 3.81 1.66
CA CYS A 39 7.91 5.20 2.05
C CYS A 39 8.61 5.52 3.38
N HIS A 40 8.59 4.61 4.34
CA HIS A 40 9.22 4.77 5.64
C HIS A 40 10.75 4.88 5.52
N ASP A 41 11.37 4.07 4.67
CA ASP A 41 12.81 4.14 4.40
C ASP A 41 13.21 5.50 3.79
N LEU A 42 12.46 5.96 2.77
CA LEU A 42 12.67 7.28 2.18
C LEU A 42 12.53 8.40 3.22
N ILE A 43 11.49 8.35 4.06
CA ILE A 43 11.24 9.36 5.11
C ILE A 43 12.34 9.33 6.17
N GLN A 44 12.77 8.13 6.60
CA GLN A 44 13.87 7.96 7.56
C GLN A 44 15.19 8.50 7.00
N GLU A 45 15.50 8.22 5.74
CA GLU A 45 16.73 8.70 5.11
C GLU A 45 16.76 10.23 4.98
N GLN A 46 15.59 10.87 4.81
CA GLN A 46 15.47 12.32 4.85
C GLN A 46 15.62 12.90 6.26
N ALA A 47 15.00 12.27 7.28
CA ALA A 47 15.06 12.73 8.66
C ALA A 47 16.47 12.66 9.28
N LEU A 48 17.35 11.79 8.78
CA LEU A 48 18.73 11.65 9.24
C LEU A 48 19.70 12.65 8.59
N LYS A 49 19.25 13.41 7.58
CA LYS A 49 20.08 14.40 6.85
C LYS A 49 19.93 15.83 7.42
N GLU A 50 19.30 16.00 8.57
CA GLU A 50 19.23 17.26 9.34
C GLU A 50 20.15 17.27 10.56
#